data_AF-A0AAD6SUF8-F1
#
_entry.id   AF-A0AAD6SUF8-F1
#
_cell.length_a   1.000
_cell.length_b   1.000
_cell.length_c   1.000
_cell.angle_alpha   90.00
_cell.angle_beta   90.00
_cell.angle_gamma   90.00
#
_symmetry.space_group_name_H-M   'P 1'
#
loop_
_entity.id
_entity.type
_entity.pdbx_description
1 polymer ?
#
loop_
_entity_poly.entity_id
_entity_poly.type
_entity_poly.pdbx_seq_one_letter_code
_entity_poly.pdbx_strand_id
1 'polypeptide(L)'
;MLVCDLPAARKIGAMASCRHQWFCSRCLYILPPFEGGAGNRVGYNDYNMESWVNRTGSQCREWAELYRTAKTEQDARARFDKTGLRWTEFFRLPYFDLPRMLVVDSMHNLFLG
;
A
#
# COMPACT_ATOMS: atom_id res chain seq x y z
N MET A 1 10.62 -1.30 14.37
CA MET A 1 10.55 -0.35 13.24
C MET A 1 11.36 -0.92 12.09
N LEU A 2 10.84 -0.87 10.87
CA LEU A 2 11.47 -1.36 9.65
C LEU A 2 11.89 -0.15 8.81
N VAL A 3 13.16 -0.05 8.47
CA VAL A 3 13.72 1.02 7.64
C VAL A 3 14.30 0.40 6.38
N CYS A 4 13.73 0.72 5.21
CA CYS A 4 14.18 0.19 3.93
C CYS A 4 13.70 1.07 2.77
N ASP A 5 14.20 0.82 1.56
CA ASP A 5 13.69 1.46 0.36
C ASP A 5 12.19 1.15 0.12
N LEU A 6 11.53 1.94 -0.73
CA LEU A 6 10.10 1.77 -0.99
C LEU A 6 9.74 0.41 -1.63
N PRO A 7 10.52 -0.14 -2.59
CA PRO A 7 10.29 -1.49 -3.12
C PRO A 7 10.35 -2.59 -2.06
N ALA A 8 11.37 -2.60 -1.18
CA ALA A 8 11.48 -3.58 -0.10
C ALA A 8 10.36 -3.39 0.91
N ALA A 9 10.00 -2.15 1.24
CA ALA A 9 8.93 -1.83 2.16
C ALA A 9 7.61 -2.46 1.69
N ARG A 10 7.27 -2.29 0.40
CA ARG A 10 6.07 -2.90 -0.19
C ARG A 10 6.09 -4.42 -0.15
N LYS A 11 7.24 -5.06 -0.41
CA LYS A 11 7.38 -6.52 -0.36
C LYS A 11 7.19 -7.05 1.06
N ILE A 12 7.88 -6.46 2.03
CA ILE A 12 7.86 -6.86 3.44
C ILE A 12 6.48 -6.60 4.07
N GLY A 13 5.92 -5.43 3.79
CA GLY A 13 4.60 -5.01 4.22
C GLY A 13 3.45 -5.65 3.44
N ALA A 14 3.73 -6.55 2.49
CA ALA A 14 2.75 -7.23 1.66
C ALA A 14 1.79 -6.26 0.91
N MET A 15 2.28 -5.08 0.55
CA MET A 15 1.50 -4.03 -0.09
C MET A 15 1.52 -4.16 -1.62
N ALA A 16 0.57 -3.48 -2.27
CA ALA A 16 0.49 -3.42 -3.71
C ALA A 16 1.64 -2.61 -4.35
N SER A 17 1.80 -2.80 -5.66
CA SER A 17 2.83 -2.10 -6.45
C SER A 17 2.44 -0.64 -6.69
N CYS A 18 3.38 0.15 -7.23
CA CYS A 18 3.12 1.53 -7.65
C CYS A 18 2.05 1.68 -8.74
N ARG A 19 1.64 0.59 -9.40
CA ARG A 19 0.64 0.60 -10.48
C ARG A 19 -0.78 0.26 -10.00
N HIS A 20 -0.93 -0.07 -8.73
CA HIS A 20 -2.23 -0.38 -8.15
C HIS A 20 -3.00 0.90 -7.79
N GLN A 21 -4.33 0.85 -7.76
CA GLN A 21 -5.14 1.98 -7.25
C GLN A 21 -4.73 2.39 -5.82
N TRP A 22 -4.29 1.41 -5.03
CA TRP A 22 -3.74 1.55 -3.68
C TRP A 22 -2.21 1.61 -3.68
N PHE A 23 -1.62 2.49 -4.49
CA PHE A 23 -0.15 2.57 -4.67
C PHE A 23 0.60 3.09 -3.44
N CYS A 24 -0.04 3.95 -2.64
CA CYS A 24 0.61 4.62 -1.52
C CYS A 24 0.72 3.70 -0.30
N SER A 25 1.91 3.65 0.29
CA SER A 25 2.17 2.87 1.51
C SER A 25 1.60 3.52 2.78
N ARG A 26 1.29 4.82 2.73
CA ARG A 26 0.86 5.61 3.89
C ARG A 26 -0.63 5.96 3.88
N CYS A 27 -1.19 6.36 2.75
CA CYS A 27 -2.56 6.83 2.64
C CYS A 27 -3.44 5.94 1.78
N LEU A 28 -4.75 6.22 1.84
CA LEU A 28 -5.83 5.62 1.07
C LEU A 28 -6.20 6.47 -0.15
N TYR A 29 -5.27 7.30 -0.63
CA TYR A 29 -5.53 8.09 -1.81
C TYR A 29 -5.63 7.19 -3.05
N ILE A 30 -6.72 7.34 -3.79
CA ILE A 30 -6.93 6.69 -5.09
C ILE A 30 -6.74 7.75 -6.17
N LEU A 31 -5.90 7.42 -7.14
CA LEU A 31 -5.65 8.25 -8.30
C LEU A 31 -6.94 8.42 -9.14
N PRO A 32 -7.42 9.65 -9.38
CA PRO A 32 -8.61 9.88 -10.21
C PRO A 32 -8.33 9.51 -11.68
N PRO A 33 -9.33 9.08 -12.46
CA PRO A 33 -9.13 8.85 -13.89
C PRO A 33 -8.66 10.14 -14.60
N PHE A 34 -7.68 10.02 -15.50
CA PHE A 34 -7.16 11.16 -16.27
C PHE A 34 -8.18 11.61 -17.32
N GLU A 35 -8.65 12.85 -17.25
CA GLU A 35 -9.41 13.46 -18.34
C GLU A 35 -8.45 13.89 -19.47
N GLY A 36 -8.37 13.10 -20.56
CA GLY A 36 -7.86 13.61 -21.85
C GLY A 36 -6.58 13.00 -22.45
N GLY A 37 -6.24 11.73 -22.25
CA GLY A 37 -5.02 11.18 -22.86
C GLY A 37 -5.04 9.67 -23.07
N ALA A 38 -4.71 9.24 -24.30
CA ALA A 38 -4.60 7.85 -24.71
C ALA A 38 -3.54 7.10 -23.88
N GLY A 39 -4.02 6.17 -23.05
CA GLY A 39 -3.20 5.36 -22.14
C GLY A 39 -3.47 5.74 -20.69
N ASN A 40 -4.32 4.95 -20.02
CA ASN A 40 -4.77 5.06 -18.62
C ASN A 40 -3.62 5.25 -17.59
N ARG A 41 -2.98 6.42 -17.55
CA ARG A 41 -2.01 6.76 -16.51
C ARG A 41 -2.37 8.12 -15.93
N VAL A 42 -2.61 8.07 -14.62
CA VAL A 42 -3.04 9.19 -13.79
C VAL A 42 -1.83 10.02 -13.35
N GLY A 43 -1.95 11.35 -13.36
CA GLY A 43 -0.94 12.24 -12.79
C GLY A 43 -1.03 12.31 -11.27
N TYR A 44 0.12 12.35 -10.59
CA TYR A 44 0.24 12.58 -9.14
C TYR A 44 0.05 14.06 -8.80
N ASN A 45 -1.02 14.68 -9.32
CA ASN A 45 -1.18 16.14 -9.33
C ASN A 45 -2.13 16.66 -8.25
N ASP A 46 -2.62 15.79 -7.37
CA ASP A 46 -3.30 16.24 -6.16
C ASP A 46 -2.25 16.56 -5.10
N TYR A 47 -2.27 17.79 -4.62
CA TYR A 47 -1.39 18.27 -3.56
C TYR A 47 -2.18 18.69 -2.31
N ASN A 48 -3.51 18.46 -2.30
CA ASN A 48 -4.36 18.75 -1.16
C ASN A 48 -4.22 17.67 -0.09
N MET A 49 -3.12 17.74 0.66
CA MET A 49 -2.78 16.79 1.71
C MET A 49 -3.84 16.68 2.82
N GLU A 50 -4.68 17.72 3.02
CA GLU A 50 -5.75 17.70 4.01
C GLU A 50 -6.86 16.72 3.64
N SER A 51 -7.06 16.48 2.35
CA SER A 51 -8.03 15.50 1.86
C SER A 51 -7.57 14.05 2.01
N TRP A 52 -6.29 13.82 2.33
CA TRP A 52 -5.70 12.48 2.32
C TRP A 52 -5.93 11.74 3.63
N VAL A 53 -6.66 10.63 3.52
CA VAL A 53 -6.90 9.75 4.66
C VAL A 53 -5.72 8.79 4.84
N ASN A 54 -5.09 8.81 6.00
CA ASN A 54 -4.03 7.87 6.36
C ASN A 54 -4.58 6.46 6.61
N ARG A 55 -3.78 5.45 6.29
CA ARG A 55 -4.05 4.06 6.68
C ARG A 55 -3.92 3.92 8.19
N THR A 56 -4.74 3.04 8.78
CA THR A 56 -4.59 2.64 10.18
C THR A 56 -4.07 1.21 10.27
N GLY A 57 -3.34 0.91 11.35
CA GLY A 57 -2.82 -0.44 11.60
C GLY A 57 -3.94 -1.49 11.71
N SER A 58 -5.05 -1.13 12.36
CA SER A 58 -6.23 -2.01 12.49
C SER A 58 -6.83 -2.34 11.12
N GLN A 59 -7.04 -1.33 10.27
CA GLN A 59 -7.55 -1.53 8.91
C GLN A 59 -6.60 -2.39 8.07
N CYS A 60 -5.29 -2.16 8.15
CA CYS A 60 -4.32 -2.97 7.42
C CYS A 60 -4.37 -4.44 7.87
N ARG A 61 -4.50 -4.68 9.17
CA ARG A 61 -4.60 -6.04 9.75
C ARG A 61 -5.89 -6.72 9.32
N GLU A 62 -7.01 -6.02 9.34
CA GLU A 62 -8.29 -6.53 8.87
C GLU A 62 -8.23 -6.93 7.38
N TRP A 63 -7.68 -6.07 6.53
CA TRP A 63 -7.54 -6.35 5.09
C TRP A 63 -6.60 -7.52 4.81
N ALA A 64 -5.52 -7.63 5.57
CA ALA A 64 -4.60 -8.75 5.47
C ALA A 64 -5.26 -10.06 5.95
N GLU A 65 -6.05 -10.04 7.02
CA GLU A 65 -6.80 -11.21 7.48
C GLU A 65 -7.90 -11.62 6.48
N LEU A 66 -8.55 -10.65 5.82
CA LEU A 66 -9.43 -10.95 4.70
C LEU A 66 -8.66 -11.69 3.61
N TYR A 67 -7.47 -11.24 3.21
CA TYR A 67 -6.67 -11.98 2.24
C TYR A 67 -6.31 -13.40 2.73
N ARG A 68 -5.89 -13.54 4.00
CA ARG A 68 -5.46 -14.81 4.60
C ARG A 68 -6.59 -15.84 4.71
N THR A 69 -7.81 -15.40 5.00
CA THR A 69 -8.99 -16.25 5.18
C THR A 69 -9.69 -16.62 3.87
N ALA A 70 -9.18 -16.15 2.72
CA ALA A 70 -9.70 -16.52 1.41
C ALA A 70 -9.57 -18.02 1.17
N LYS A 71 -10.63 -18.65 0.67
CA LYS A 71 -10.69 -20.11 0.47
C LYS A 71 -10.05 -20.56 -0.85
N THR A 72 -9.98 -19.65 -1.83
CA THR A 72 -9.45 -19.92 -3.16
C THR A 72 -8.47 -18.83 -3.56
N GLU A 73 -7.57 -19.15 -4.47
CA GLU A 73 -6.62 -18.17 -5.01
C GLU A 73 -7.34 -17.01 -5.73
N GLN A 74 -8.48 -17.31 -6.39
CA GLN A 74 -9.31 -16.30 -7.04
C GLN A 74 -9.93 -15.33 -6.03
N ASP A 75 -10.43 -15.83 -4.90
CA ASP A 75 -10.94 -14.99 -3.81
C ASP A 75 -9.81 -14.16 -3.19
N ALA A 76 -8.64 -14.74 -2.96
CA ALA A 76 -7.47 -14.02 -2.45
C ALA A 76 -7.04 -12.88 -3.39
N ARG A 77 -7.00 -13.14 -4.71
CA ARG A 77 -6.72 -12.11 -5.73
C ARG A 77 -7.78 -11.01 -5.71
N ALA A 78 -9.07 -11.36 -5.68
CA ALA A 78 -10.15 -10.37 -5.61
C ALA A 78 -10.08 -9.49 -4.34
N ARG A 79 -9.72 -10.07 -3.19
CA ARG A 79 -9.51 -9.32 -1.93
C ARG A 79 -8.27 -8.42 -2.01
N PHE A 80 -7.21 -8.90 -2.64
CA PHE A 80 -6.01 -8.10 -2.90
C PHE A 80 -6.32 -6.91 -3.82
N ASP A 81 -7.05 -7.12 -4.91
CA ASP A 81 -7.40 -6.04 -5.84
C ASP A 81 -8.26 -4.96 -5.17
N LYS A 82 -9.13 -5.36 -4.22
CA LYS A 82 -9.96 -4.44 -3.44
C LYS A 82 -9.20 -3.66 -2.37
N THR A 83 -8.18 -4.23 -1.74
CA THR A 83 -7.54 -3.65 -0.53
C THR A 83 -6.09 -3.22 -0.73
N GLY A 84 -5.41 -3.80 -1.71
CA GLY A 84 -3.99 -3.63 -1.98
C GLY A 84 -3.05 -4.24 -0.93
N LEU A 85 -3.56 -5.15 -0.07
CA LEU A 85 -2.79 -5.80 0.98
C LEU A 85 -2.90 -7.33 0.88
N ARG A 86 -1.78 -8.01 1.14
CA ARG A 86 -1.72 -9.47 1.36
C ARG A 86 -1.36 -9.76 2.81
N TRP A 87 -1.40 -11.03 3.17
CA TRP A 87 -0.92 -11.48 4.46
C TRP A 87 0.61 -11.38 4.55
N THR A 88 1.11 -10.93 5.71
CA THR A 88 2.52 -11.00 6.09
C THR A 88 2.62 -11.44 7.54
N GLU A 89 3.69 -12.17 7.87
CA GLU A 89 3.91 -12.71 9.21
C GLU A 89 4.06 -11.61 10.28
N PHE A 90 4.41 -10.38 9.87
CA PHE A 90 4.45 -9.25 10.78
C PHE A 90 3.11 -8.93 11.44
N PHE A 91 1.96 -9.27 10.82
CA PHE A 91 0.65 -9.05 11.43
C PHE A 91 0.38 -9.96 12.64
N ARG A 92 1.17 -11.03 12.84
CA ARG A 92 1.11 -11.85 14.06
C ARG A 92 1.66 -11.13 15.28
N LEU A 93 2.51 -10.11 15.08
CA LEU A 93 3.10 -9.35 16.17
C LEU A 93 2.07 -8.32 16.67
N PRO A 94 1.59 -8.41 17.93
CA PRO A 94 0.51 -7.55 18.41
C PRO A 94 0.86 -6.07 18.34
N TYR A 95 2.14 -5.75 18.58
CA TYR A 95 2.69 -4.40 18.56
C TYR A 95 2.96 -3.86 17.15
N PHE A 96 2.93 -4.69 16.11
CA PHE A 96 3.30 -4.23 14.78
C PHE A 96 2.16 -3.45 14.12
N ASP A 97 2.44 -2.18 13.85
CA ASP A 97 1.54 -1.23 13.21
C ASP A 97 2.12 -0.84 11.84
N LEU A 98 1.58 -1.42 10.76
CA LEU A 98 2.17 -1.35 9.41
C LEU A 98 2.42 0.10 8.95
N PRO A 99 1.44 1.04 8.95
CA PRO A 99 1.67 2.40 8.48
C PRO A 99 2.63 3.22 9.34
N ARG A 100 2.80 2.87 10.63
CA ARG A 100 3.68 3.60 11.56
C ARG A 100 5.08 3.04 11.63
N MET A 101 5.23 1.73 11.46
CA MET A 101 6.51 1.04 11.64
C MET A 101 7.25 0.81 10.34
N LEU A 102 6.61 1.03 9.18
CA LEU A 102 7.22 0.94 7.85
C LEU A 102 7.74 2.32 7.44
N VAL A 103 9.02 2.55 7.69
CA VAL A 103 9.70 3.81 7.38
C VAL A 103 10.45 3.64 6.07
N VAL A 104 10.06 4.42 5.07
CA VAL A 104 10.73 4.44 3.77
C VAL A 104 11.99 5.28 3.92
N ASP A 105 13.14 4.64 3.72
CA ASP A 105 14.42 5.31 3.67
C ASP A 105 14.54 6.09 2.37
N SER A 106 14.60 7.43 2.47
CA SER A 106 14.77 8.32 1.33
C SER A 106 16.19 8.31 0.77
N MET A 107 17.19 7.79 1.50
CA MET A 107 18.58 7.87 1.08
C MET A 107 18.84 7.22 -0.29
N HIS A 108 18.15 6.13 -0.61
CA HIS A 108 18.29 5.49 -1.93
C HIS A 108 17.69 6.32 -3.09
N ASN A 109 16.66 7.13 -2.82
CA ASN A 109 16.08 8.03 -3.83
C ASN A 109 16.80 9.39 -3.90
N LEU A 110 17.64 9.72 -2.92
CA LEU A 110 18.35 11.00 -2.87
C LEU A 110 19.56 11.04 -3.82
N PHE A 111 20.19 9.88 -4.05
CA PHE A 111 21.44 9.80 -4.83
C PHE A 111 21.31 9.12 -6.20
N LEU A 112 20.22 8.39 -6.49
CA LEU A 112 20.12 7.59 -7.71
C LEU A 112 18.84 7.73 -8.54
N GLY A 113 17.88 8.59 -8.14
CA GLY A 113 16.75 9.03 -8.99
C GLY A 113 15.85 7.93 -9.54
#